data_AF-A0A3D2M6W1-F1
#
_entry.id   AF-A0A3D2M6W1-F1
#
_cell.length_a   1.000
_cell.length_b   1.000
_cell.length_c   1.000
_cell.angle_alpha   90.00
_cell.angle_beta   90.00
_cell.angle_gamma   90.00
#
_symmetry.space_group_name_H-M   'P 1'
#
loop_
_entity.id
_entity.type
_entity.pdbx_description
1 polymer ?
#
loop_
_entity_poly.entity_id
_entity_poly.type
_entity_poly.pdbx_seq_one_letter_code
_entity_poly.pdbx_strand_id
1 'polypeptide(L)' 'MQHTDKAIAEFEAWWIRQPFNKLFEDVKDQMRNVWVASRMELVIELPPLMTRYEKPDYYFADGVYAAIEAAGVPVRG' A
#
# COMPACT_ATOMS: atom_id res chain seq x y z
N MET A 1 -1.43 7.50 2.89
CA MET A 1 -1.71 7.11 1.49
C MET A 1 -0.56 7.41 0.51
N GLN A 2 0.42 8.24 0.89
CA GLN A 2 1.45 8.80 0.00
C GLN A 2 2.23 7.76 -0.86
N HIS A 3 2.51 6.57 -0.35
CA HIS A 3 3.19 5.51 -1.12
C HIS A 3 2.28 4.86 -2.17
N THR A 4 0.99 4.68 -1.84
CA THR A 4 -0.01 4.19 -2.78
C THR A 4 -0.24 5.21 -3.91
N ASP A 5 -0.31 6.49 -3.55
CA ASP A 5 -0.48 7.58 -4.51
C ASP A 5 0.70 7.68 -5.48
N LYS A 6 1.93 7.50 -4.97
CA LYS A 6 3.14 7.47 -5.81
C LYS A 6 3.14 6.28 -6.77
N ALA A 7 2.84 5.07 -6.29
CA ALA A 7 2.81 3.88 -7.14
C ALA A 7 1.74 3.98 -8.23
N ILE A 8 0.57 4.55 -7.89
CA ILE A 8 -0.47 4.89 -8.84
C ILE A 8 0.04 5.89 -9.88
N ALA A 9 0.69 6.97 -9.45
CA ALA A 9 1.19 8.00 -10.37
C ALA A 9 2.27 7.46 -11.32
N GLU A 10 3.17 6.60 -10.84
CA GLU A 10 4.18 5.94 -11.67
C GLU A 10 3.54 4.99 -12.69
N PHE A 11 2.53 4.22 -12.28
CA PHE A 11 1.77 3.36 -13.19
C PHE A 11 1.05 4.18 -14.27
N GLU A 12 0.37 5.26 -13.91
CA GLU A 12 -0.32 6.15 -14.86
C GLU A 12 0.66 6.78 -15.87
N ALA A 13 1.82 7.23 -15.39
CA ALA A 13 2.87 7.79 -16.25
C ALA A 13 3.45 6.76 -17.22
N TRP A 14 3.57 5.50 -16.81
CA TRP A 14 3.96 4.39 -17.68
C TRP A 14 2.85 4.00 -18.66
N TRP A 15 1.60 3.97 -18.21
CA TRP A 15 0.43 3.58 -19.02
C TRP A 15 0.22 4.49 -20.22
N ILE A 16 0.37 5.80 -20.04
CA ILE A 16 0.24 6.79 -21.11
C ILE A 16 1.22 6.52 -22.27
N ARG A 17 2.37 5.90 -21.98
CA ARG A 17 3.41 5.58 -22.97
C ARG A 17 3.17 4.25 -23.69
N GLN A 18 2.21 3.43 -23.26
CA GLN A 18 1.98 2.13 -23.87
C GLN A 18 1.20 2.28 -25.19
N PRO A 19 1.64 1.61 -26.26
CA PRO A 19 0.91 1.62 -27.51
C PRO A 19 -0.46 0.94 -27.33
N PHE A 20 -1.48 1.47 -28.00
CA PHE A 20 -2.85 0.94 -27.97
C PHE A 20 -3.52 0.89 -26.59
N ASN A 21 -2.98 1.60 -25.59
CA ASN A 21 -3.52 1.62 -24.21
C ASN A 21 -5.03 1.91 -24.13
N LYS A 22 -5.55 2.78 -25.01
CA LYS A 22 -6.97 3.14 -25.09
C LYS A 22 -7.90 1.95 -25.33
N LEU A 23 -7.41 0.86 -25.93
CA LEU A 23 -8.19 -0.35 -26.17
C LEU A 23 -8.39 -1.20 -24.90
N PHE A 24 -7.63 -0.91 -23.84
CA PHE A 24 -7.55 -1.70 -22.62
C PHE A 24 -7.81 -0.86 -21.36
N GLU A 25 -8.45 0.30 -21.48
CA GLU A 25 -8.78 1.15 -20.33
C GLU A 25 -9.72 0.44 -19.35
N ASP A 26 -10.64 -0.39 -19.85
CA ASP A 26 -11.52 -1.23 -19.05
C ASP A 26 -10.74 -2.25 -18.19
N VAL A 27 -9.73 -2.89 -18.78
CA VAL A 27 -8.84 -3.82 -18.07
C VAL A 27 -8.02 -3.09 -17.02
N LYS A 28 -7.52 -1.89 -17.34
CA LYS A 28 -6.80 -1.05 -16.39
C LYS A 28 -7.68 -0.67 -15.19
N ASP A 29 -8.92 -0.27 -15.43
CA ASP A 29 -9.87 0.06 -14.37
C ASP A 29 -10.16 -1.16 -13.50
N GLN A 30 -10.33 -2.34 -14.11
CA GLN A 30 -10.51 -3.59 -13.38
C GLN A 30 -9.30 -3.92 -12.50
N MET A 31 -8.08 -3.81 -13.03
CA MET A 31 -6.85 -4.05 -12.26
C MET A 31 -6.71 -3.08 -11.09
N ARG A 32 -7.05 -1.80 -11.28
CA ARG A 32 -7.07 -0.79 -10.21
C ARG A 32 -8.06 -1.17 -9.11
N ASN A 33 -9.26 -1.59 -9.48
CA ASN A 33 -10.29 -1.99 -8.51
C ASN A 33 -9.85 -3.22 -7.70
N VAL A 34 -9.26 -4.23 -8.35
CA VAL A 34 -8.71 -5.41 -7.67
C VAL A 34 -7.57 -5.05 -6.73
N TRP A 35 -6.66 -4.16 -7.14
CA TRP A 35 -5.57 -3.69 -6.28
C TRP A 35 -6.11 -3.00 -5.02
N VAL A 36 -7.08 -2.10 -5.15
CA VAL A 36 -7.70 -1.41 -4.00
C VAL A 36 -8.39 -2.42 -3.08
N ALA A 37 -9.20 -3.32 -3.63
CA ALA A 37 -9.87 -4.35 -2.85
C ALA A 37 -8.88 -5.24 -2.08
N SER A 38 -7.81 -5.70 -2.75
CA SER A 38 -6.76 -6.51 -2.12
C SER A 38 -6.09 -5.80 -0.96
N ARG A 39 -5.85 -4.49 -1.07
CA ARG A 39 -5.25 -3.69 0.02
C ARG A 39 -6.19 -3.48 1.19
N MET A 40 -7.49 -3.32 0.93
CA MET A 40 -8.51 -3.18 1.97
C MET A 40 -8.77 -4.49 2.72
N GLU A 41 -8.71 -5.64 2.04
CA GLU A 41 -8.87 -6.96 2.66
C GLU A 41 -7.63 -7.41 3.43
N LEU A 42 -6.44 -6.94 3.04
CA LEU A 42 -5.20 -7.23 3.76
C LEU A 42 -5.18 -6.46 5.08
N VAL A 43 -5.69 -7.06 6.16
CA VAL A 43 -5.53 -6.53 7.51
C VAL A 43 -4.27 -7.15 8.11
N ILE A 44 -3.32 -6.32 8.50
CA ILE A 44 -2.11 -6.79 9.20
C ILE A 44 -2.30 -6.51 10.69
N GLU A 45 -2.18 -7.55 11.51
CA GLU A 45 -2.05 -7.42 12.96
C GLU A 45 -0.58 -7.19 13.29
N LEU A 46 -0.28 -6.02 13.83
CA LEU A 46 1.05 -5.76 14.37
C LEU A 46 1.04 -6.10 15.86
N PRO A 47 2.08 -6.76 16.37
CA PRO A 47 2.19 -6.99 17.80
C PRO A 47 2.27 -5.65 18.54
N PRO A 48 1.84 -5.62 19.81
CA PRO A 48 1.84 -4.40 20.62
C PRO A 48 3.21 -3.72 20.58
N LEU A 49 3.21 -2.39 20.57
CA LEU A 49 4.41 -1.57 20.70
C LEU A 49 5.10 -1.92 22.03
N MET A 50 6.03 -2.86 21.99
CA MET A 50 6.92 -3.11 23.12
C MET A 50 7.76 -1.87 23.31
N THR A 51 7.69 -1.28 24.50
CA THR A 51 8.53 -0.13 24.81
C THR A 51 9.99 -0.56 24.75
N ARG A 52 10.89 0.38 24.41
CA ARG A 52 12.35 0.18 24.34
C ARG A 52 12.97 -0.56 25.54
N TYR A 53 12.29 -0.59 26.68
CA TYR A 53 12.72 -1.25 27.91
C TYR A 53 12.47 -2.76 27.94
N GLU A 54 11.56 -3.30 27.12
CA GLU A 54 11.16 -4.71 27.18
C GLU A 54 11.93 -5.60 26.19
N LYS A 55 12.26 -5.09 25.00
CA LYS A 55 13.08 -5.81 24.00
C LYS A 55 13.92 -4.86 23.15
N PRO A 56 15.21 -4.69 23.45
CA PRO A 56 16.10 -3.77 22.73
C PRO A 56 16.43 -4.23 21.29
N ASP A 57 16.04 -5.42 20.85
CA ASP A 57 16.25 -5.89 19.48
C ASP A 57 14.96 -5.83 18.62
N TYR A 58 13.81 -5.57 19.25
CA TYR A 58 12.49 -5.44 18.60
C TYR A 58 12.08 -3.96 18.53
N TYR A 59 12.90 -3.14 17.88
CA TYR A 59 12.47 -1.81 17.50
C TYR A 59 11.56 -1.92 16.28
N PHE A 60 10.24 -1.78 16.45
CA PHE A 60 9.45 -1.24 15.36
C PHE A 60 9.89 0.21 15.21
N ALA A 61 10.51 0.55 14.08
CA ALA A 61 10.85 1.92 13.78
C ALA A 61 9.60 2.79 13.94
N ASP A 62 9.71 3.91 14.66
CA ASP A 62 8.64 4.91 14.71
C ASP A 62 8.18 5.18 13.26
N GLY A 63 6.90 4.92 12.99
CA GLY A 63 6.32 5.08 11.66
C GLY A 63 6.01 3.79 10.87
N VAL A 64 6.27 2.58 11.39
CA VAL A 64 5.86 1.32 10.71
C VAL A 64 4.35 1.25 10.48
N TYR A 65 3.56 1.56 11.51
CA TYR A 65 2.09 1.64 11.42
C TYR A 65 1.67 2.63 10.32
N ALA A 66 2.22 3.85 10.37
CA ALA A 66 1.93 4.90 9.39
C ALA A 66 2.36 4.53 7.96
N ALA A 67 3.47 3.79 7.79
CA ALA A 67 3.93 3.34 6.48
C ALA A 67 3.00 2.27 5.88
N ILE A 68 2.51 1.34 6.70
CA ILE A 68 1.58 0.28 6.28
C ILE A 68 0.21 0.88 5.95
N GLU A 69 -0.32 1.76 6.80
CA GLU A 69 -1.53 2.53 6.50
C GLU A 69 -1.34 3.40 5.26
N ALA A 70 -0.16 3.96 5.04
CA ALA A 70 0.14 4.73 3.83
C ALA A 70 0.18 3.89 2.56
N ALA A 71 0.42 2.58 2.67
CA ALA A 71 0.27 1.60 1.60
C ALA A 71 -1.19 1.14 1.39
N GLY A 72 -2.16 1.75 2.10
CA GLY A 72 -3.58 1.45 1.97
C GLY A 72 -4.01 0.17 2.69
N VAL A 73 -3.15 -0.35 3.57
CA VAL A 73 -3.36 -1.58 4.31
C VAL A 73 -3.84 -1.23 5.72
N PRO A 74 -5.05 -1.64 6.14
CA PRO A 74 -5.51 -1.42 7.50
C PRO A 74 -4.64 -2.18 8.52
N VAL A 75 -4.28 -1.49 9.60
CA VAL A 75 -3.51 -2.07 10.72
C VAL A 75 -4.40 -2.20 11.95
N ARG A 76 -4.32 -3.35 12.64
CA ARG A 76 -4.90 -3.55 13.98
C ARG A 76 -3.77 -3.74 14.98
N GLY A 77 -3.94 -3.15 16.17
CA GLY A 77 -3.03 -3.26 17.31
C GLY A 77 -3.63 -4.05 18.45
#